data_AF-Q4JC25-F1
#
_entry.id   AF-Q4JC25-F1
#
_cell.length_a   1.000
_cell.length_b   1.000
_cell.length_c   1.000
_cell.angle_alpha   90.00
_cell.angle_beta   90.00
_cell.angle_gamma   90.00
#
_symmetry.space_group_name_H-M   'P 1'
#
loop_
_entity.id
_entity.type
_entity.pdbx_description
1 polymer ?
#
loop_
_entity_poly.entity_id
_entity_poly.type
_entity_poly.pdbx_seq_one_letter_code
_entity_poly.pdbx_strand_id
1 'polypeptide(L)'
;MIYEVEEEIINFTPQGNFTENRVVKVPRRGVTGGCSSFTHPSVKDFERIREINDDEATIVIKKVRRQIRDDEHVCVEEKVLNYVSIGDMKFGYVGSPLEVKISLDFLKSIRFNVLEERVWNLGRVYGILDPEASAHVFHNLVEFLKGDQPRIRLGEKILSDEISVYDNPLNNYLLGFSVFDDEGYPTKRKEIIADGTVSSYLGTSFTKKVEPGNARGFIPKPDYFNLEVSNGSWNVKEMIEDTKGDWILISGVKRSEIVKNSIRLFPRTVIFKGKGVVVREIAIPLQELLTIDAVSKDGRSVMVDENHGAYTPYVRLKVRPIIY
;
A
#
# COMPACT_ATOMS: atom_id res chain seq x y z
N MET A 1 -4.59 1.96 -29.94
CA MET A 1 -4.61 0.99 -28.83
C MET A 1 -5.99 0.95 -28.17
N ILE A 2 -6.45 -0.22 -27.76
CA ILE A 2 -7.68 -0.45 -26.99
C ILE A 2 -7.25 -1.03 -25.64
N TYR A 3 -7.64 -0.37 -24.55
CA TYR A 3 -7.50 -0.84 -23.19
C TYR A 3 -8.85 -1.36 -22.70
N GLU A 4 -8.90 -2.55 -22.15
CA GLU A 4 -10.12 -3.20 -21.70
C GLU A 4 -9.89 -3.86 -20.34
N VAL A 5 -10.84 -3.68 -19.42
CA VAL A 5 -10.87 -4.36 -18.12
C VAL A 5 -12.23 -5.01 -17.96
N GLU A 6 -12.21 -6.30 -17.70
CA GLU A 6 -13.37 -7.11 -17.35
C GLU A 6 -13.21 -7.56 -15.90
N GLU A 7 -14.22 -7.32 -15.07
CA GLU A 7 -14.25 -7.73 -13.68
C GLU A 7 -15.48 -8.59 -13.42
N GLU A 8 -15.27 -9.79 -12.90
CA GLU A 8 -16.30 -10.64 -12.31
C GLU A 8 -16.16 -10.55 -10.79
N ILE A 9 -17.15 -9.97 -10.13
CA ILE A 9 -17.10 -9.57 -8.72
C ILE A 9 -18.13 -10.37 -7.93
N ILE A 10 -17.67 -11.07 -6.89
CA ILE A 10 -18.53 -11.74 -5.91
C ILE A 10 -18.41 -11.00 -4.58
N ASN A 11 -19.54 -10.56 -4.04
CA ASN A 11 -19.62 -9.89 -2.76
C ASN A 11 -20.29 -10.82 -1.75
N PHE A 12 -19.63 -11.03 -0.61
CA PHE A 12 -20.21 -11.66 0.57
C PHE A 12 -20.33 -10.60 1.66
N THR A 13 -21.56 -10.35 2.12
CA THR A 13 -21.85 -9.32 3.13
C THR A 13 -22.76 -9.89 4.21
N PRO A 14 -22.82 -9.28 5.40
CA PRO A 14 -23.77 -9.71 6.43
C PRO A 14 -25.24 -9.61 5.99
N GLN A 15 -25.54 -8.80 4.97
CA GLN A 15 -26.89 -8.61 4.43
C GLN A 15 -27.22 -9.56 3.27
N GLY A 16 -26.28 -10.41 2.86
CA GLY A 16 -26.43 -11.35 1.75
C GLY A 16 -25.36 -11.21 0.68
N ASN A 17 -25.42 -12.10 -0.31
CA ASN A 17 -24.38 -12.28 -1.32
C ASN A 17 -24.91 -11.87 -2.70
N PHE A 18 -24.08 -11.23 -3.51
CA PHE A 18 -24.43 -10.86 -4.88
C PHE A 18 -23.22 -10.84 -5.80
N THR A 19 -23.48 -11.06 -7.09
CA THR A 19 -22.47 -11.04 -8.14
C THR A 19 -22.72 -9.87 -9.09
N GLU A 20 -21.65 -9.23 -9.52
CA GLU A 20 -21.66 -8.14 -10.48
C GLU A 20 -20.60 -8.39 -11.56
N ASN A 21 -20.92 -8.04 -12.81
CA ASN A 21 -19.96 -8.03 -13.91
C ASN A 21 -19.76 -6.59 -14.38
N ARG A 22 -18.50 -6.17 -14.51
CA ARG A 22 -18.13 -4.85 -15.03
C ARG A 22 -17.22 -4.99 -16.22
N VAL A 23 -17.47 -4.19 -17.26
CA VAL A 23 -16.61 -4.12 -18.43
C VAL A 23 -16.36 -2.66 -18.75
N VAL A 24 -15.09 -2.28 -18.80
CA VAL A 24 -14.65 -0.94 -19.16
C VAL A 24 -13.76 -1.04 -20.40
N LYS A 25 -14.16 -0.38 -21.48
CA LYS A 25 -13.39 -0.30 -22.73
C LYS A 25 -13.01 1.14 -23.02
N VAL A 26 -11.73 1.37 -23.28
CA VAL A 26 -11.16 2.70 -23.47
C VAL A 26 -10.29 2.71 -24.73
N PRO A 27 -10.69 3.43 -25.78
CA PRO A 27 -9.80 3.68 -26.91
C PRO A 27 -8.72 4.69 -26.50
N ARG A 28 -7.45 4.38 -26.78
CA ARG A 28 -6.29 5.22 -26.46
C ARG A 28 -5.41 5.45 -27.69
N ARG A 29 -4.84 6.66 -27.78
CA ARG A 29 -3.77 6.97 -28.74
C ARG A 29 -2.44 6.43 -28.20
N GLY A 30 -1.66 5.78 -29.05
CA GLY A 30 -0.37 5.21 -28.68
C GLY A 30 -0.19 3.80 -29.20
N VAL A 31 1.06 3.34 -29.12
CA VAL A 31 1.52 1.96 -29.34
C VAL A 31 1.97 1.43 -27.98
N THR A 32 1.73 0.16 -27.72
CA THR A 32 2.14 -0.53 -26.50
C THR A 32 3.67 -0.64 -26.41
N GLY A 33 4.19 -0.75 -25.19
CA GLY A 33 5.61 -0.86 -24.92
C GLY A 33 6.19 -2.28 -24.99
N GLY A 34 5.52 -3.22 -25.69
CA GLY A 34 5.96 -4.62 -25.77
C GLY A 34 5.66 -5.45 -24.51
N CYS A 35 4.42 -5.38 -24.02
CA CYS A 35 3.95 -6.13 -22.85
C CYS A 35 3.88 -7.66 -23.08
N SER A 36 3.82 -8.42 -21.98
CA SER A 36 3.61 -9.87 -21.97
C SER A 36 2.35 -10.26 -21.21
N SER A 37 1.69 -11.33 -21.66
CA SER A 37 0.50 -11.86 -21.00
C SER A 37 0.85 -12.71 -19.78
N PHE A 38 -0.02 -12.69 -18.77
CA PHE A 38 0.13 -13.46 -17.54
C PHE A 38 -1.24 -13.85 -16.97
N THR A 39 -1.39 -15.12 -16.58
CA THR A 39 -2.57 -15.61 -15.85
C THR A 39 -2.11 -16.15 -14.50
N HIS A 40 -2.58 -15.52 -13.42
CA HIS A 40 -2.22 -15.94 -12.06
C HIS A 40 -2.79 -17.35 -11.76
N PRO A 41 -2.03 -18.25 -11.12
CA PRO A 41 -2.50 -19.61 -10.84
C PRO A 41 -3.79 -19.71 -10.03
N SER A 42 -4.13 -18.67 -9.26
CA SER A 42 -5.37 -18.62 -8.45
C SER A 42 -6.65 -18.41 -9.26
N VAL A 43 -6.56 -18.04 -10.54
CA VAL A 43 -7.75 -17.85 -11.39
C VAL A 43 -8.60 -19.12 -11.46
N LYS A 44 -7.95 -20.29 -11.46
CA LYS A 44 -8.64 -21.60 -11.43
C LYS A 44 -9.46 -21.85 -10.16
N ASP A 45 -9.14 -21.16 -9.08
CA ASP A 45 -9.80 -21.33 -7.79
C ASP A 45 -11.04 -20.44 -7.66
N PHE A 46 -11.23 -19.46 -8.55
CA PHE A 46 -12.36 -18.54 -8.51
C PHE A 46 -13.70 -19.27 -8.57
N GLU A 47 -13.86 -20.20 -9.52
CA GLU A 47 -15.10 -20.99 -9.69
C GLU A 47 -15.36 -21.97 -8.53
N ARG A 48 -14.37 -22.19 -7.66
CA ARG A 48 -14.50 -23.10 -6.52
C ARG A 48 -15.13 -22.43 -5.30
N ILE A 49 -15.24 -21.10 -5.31
CA ILE A 49 -15.90 -20.39 -4.22
C ILE A 49 -17.42 -20.55 -4.33
N ARG A 50 -18.05 -20.86 -3.19
CA ARG A 50 -19.51 -21.05 -3.12
C ARG A 50 -20.13 -20.00 -2.22
N GLU A 51 -19.73 -20.04 -0.96
CA GLU A 51 -20.29 -19.18 0.08
C GLU A 51 -19.24 -18.97 1.17
N ILE A 52 -19.06 -17.72 1.58
CA ILE A 52 -18.26 -17.36 2.77
C ILE A 52 -19.18 -16.52 3.65
N ASN A 53 -19.59 -17.08 4.79
CA ASN A 53 -20.49 -16.41 5.71
C ASN A 53 -19.72 -15.89 6.92
N ASP A 54 -19.92 -14.60 7.21
CA ASP A 54 -19.44 -13.94 8.42
C ASP A 54 -20.39 -12.82 8.81
N ASP A 55 -20.73 -12.73 10.09
CA ASP A 55 -21.74 -11.78 10.59
C ASP A 55 -21.23 -10.33 10.66
N GLU A 56 -19.92 -10.13 10.56
CA GLU A 56 -19.29 -8.82 10.74
C GLU A 56 -18.42 -8.37 9.56
N ALA A 57 -17.96 -9.31 8.73
CA ALA A 57 -17.05 -9.02 7.64
C ALA A 57 -17.76 -8.79 6.31
N THR A 58 -17.22 -7.86 5.53
CA THR A 58 -17.52 -7.74 4.10
C THR A 58 -16.34 -8.31 3.32
N ILE A 59 -16.61 -9.28 2.46
CA ILE A 59 -15.62 -9.93 1.61
C ILE A 59 -15.97 -9.64 0.15
N VAL A 60 -14.99 -9.16 -0.60
CA VAL A 60 -15.13 -8.91 -2.03
C VAL A 60 -14.05 -9.69 -2.76
N ILE A 61 -14.47 -10.54 -3.69
CA ILE A 61 -13.57 -11.33 -4.53
C ILE A 61 -13.75 -10.86 -5.97
N LYS A 62 -12.69 -10.40 -6.60
CA LYS A 62 -12.71 -9.92 -7.99
C LYS A 62 -11.80 -10.78 -8.86
N LYS A 63 -12.35 -11.45 -9.85
CA LYS A 63 -11.58 -12.00 -10.97
C LYS A 63 -11.47 -10.89 -12.00
N VAL A 64 -10.24 -10.40 -12.17
CA VAL A 64 -9.94 -9.28 -13.06
C VAL A 64 -9.19 -9.80 -14.26
N ARG A 65 -9.70 -9.49 -15.44
CA ARG A 65 -9.05 -9.70 -16.72
C ARG A 65 -8.80 -8.33 -17.36
N ARG A 66 -7.54 -7.93 -17.43
CA ARG A 66 -7.10 -6.71 -18.10
C ARG A 66 -6.46 -7.06 -19.43
N GLN A 67 -6.87 -6.37 -20.49
CA GLN A 67 -6.36 -6.57 -21.83
C GLN A 67 -5.94 -5.24 -22.46
N ILE A 68 -4.78 -5.24 -23.09
CA ILE A 68 -4.33 -4.13 -23.94
C ILE A 68 -4.05 -4.69 -25.33
N ARG A 69 -4.58 -4.02 -26.35
CA ARG A 69 -4.42 -4.40 -27.75
C ARG A 69 -4.07 -3.19 -28.61
N ASP A 70 -3.05 -3.30 -29.44
CA ASP A 70 -2.83 -2.44 -30.59
C ASP A 70 -2.69 -3.27 -31.87
N ASP A 71 -2.16 -2.67 -32.94
CA ASP A 71 -2.02 -3.35 -34.23
C ASP A 71 -0.92 -4.43 -34.22
N GLU A 72 0.00 -4.39 -33.26
CA GLU A 72 1.20 -5.23 -33.18
C GLU A 72 1.17 -6.22 -31.99
N HIS A 73 0.46 -5.89 -30.91
CA HIS A 73 0.50 -6.59 -29.63
C HIS A 73 -0.90 -6.81 -29.03
N VAL A 74 -1.06 -7.96 -28.38
CA VAL A 74 -2.21 -8.28 -27.52
C VAL A 74 -1.68 -8.85 -26.21
N CYS A 75 -1.87 -8.12 -25.12
CA CYS A 75 -1.44 -8.51 -23.79
C CYS A 75 -2.65 -8.71 -22.89
N VAL A 76 -2.65 -9.78 -22.11
CA VAL A 76 -3.72 -10.14 -21.18
C VAL A 76 -3.13 -10.43 -19.82
N GLU A 77 -3.63 -9.77 -18.78
CA GLU A 77 -3.35 -10.08 -17.38
C GLU A 77 -4.63 -10.56 -16.71
N GLU A 78 -4.59 -11.75 -16.11
CA GLU A 78 -5.69 -12.31 -15.33
C GLU A 78 -5.25 -12.61 -13.91
N LYS A 79 -6.04 -12.18 -12.92
CA LYS A 79 -5.76 -12.40 -11.50
C LYS A 79 -7.03 -12.41 -10.67
N VAL A 80 -6.91 -12.89 -9.44
CA VAL A 80 -7.96 -12.82 -8.42
C VAL A 80 -7.51 -11.91 -7.29
N LEU A 81 -8.26 -10.85 -7.06
CA LEU A 81 -8.10 -9.92 -5.94
C LEU A 81 -9.10 -10.29 -4.86
N ASN A 82 -8.62 -10.40 -3.63
CA ASN A 82 -9.43 -10.72 -2.47
C ASN A 82 -9.36 -9.55 -1.51
N TYR A 83 -10.51 -9.06 -1.05
CA TYR A 83 -10.63 -7.99 -0.08
C TYR A 83 -11.45 -8.48 1.10
N VAL A 84 -10.96 -8.25 2.32
CA VAL A 84 -11.65 -8.55 3.57
C VAL A 84 -11.70 -7.27 4.39
N SER A 85 -12.90 -6.87 4.78
CA SER A 85 -13.14 -5.66 5.57
C SER A 85 -13.92 -5.99 6.83
N ILE A 86 -13.47 -5.47 7.97
CA ILE A 86 -14.14 -5.61 9.26
C ILE A 86 -14.13 -4.24 9.94
N GLY A 87 -15.29 -3.57 9.98
CA GLY A 87 -15.36 -2.18 10.42
C GLY A 87 -14.50 -1.27 9.52
N ASP A 88 -13.50 -0.61 10.11
CA ASP A 88 -12.54 0.25 9.41
C ASP A 88 -11.21 -0.44 9.06
N MET A 89 -11.04 -1.72 9.43
CA MET A 89 -9.89 -2.52 9.04
C MET A 89 -10.13 -3.12 7.67
N LYS A 90 -9.12 -3.03 6.80
CA LYS A 90 -9.13 -3.61 5.46
C LYS A 90 -7.86 -4.40 5.22
N PHE A 91 -8.01 -5.55 4.60
CA PHE A 91 -6.91 -6.34 4.10
C PHE A 91 -7.24 -6.78 2.68
N GLY A 92 -6.23 -6.80 1.82
CA GLY A 92 -6.41 -7.35 0.50
C GLY A 92 -5.12 -7.91 -0.07
N TYR A 93 -5.28 -8.87 -0.97
CA TYR A 93 -4.17 -9.62 -1.56
C TYR A 93 -4.56 -10.18 -2.92
N VAL A 94 -3.55 -10.45 -3.73
CA VAL A 94 -3.69 -11.27 -4.95
C VAL A 94 -3.39 -12.71 -4.58
N GLY A 95 -4.28 -13.64 -4.93
CA GLY A 95 -4.10 -15.03 -4.52
C GLY A 95 -5.35 -15.87 -4.59
N SER A 96 -5.28 -17.05 -3.96
CA SER A 96 -6.42 -17.96 -3.93
C SER A 96 -7.54 -17.40 -3.05
N PRO A 97 -8.79 -17.35 -3.54
CA PRO A 97 -9.94 -16.98 -2.72
C PRO A 97 -10.23 -17.98 -1.60
N LEU A 98 -9.65 -19.18 -1.67
CA LEU A 98 -9.78 -20.21 -0.64
C LEU A 98 -9.05 -19.85 0.67
N GLU A 99 -8.13 -18.88 0.61
CA GLU A 99 -7.35 -18.41 1.76
C GLU A 99 -8.03 -17.25 2.52
N VAL A 100 -9.16 -16.74 2.03
CA VAL A 100 -9.86 -15.58 2.61
C VAL A 100 -10.17 -15.77 4.10
N LYS A 101 -10.52 -17.00 4.50
CA LYS A 101 -10.82 -17.31 5.90
C LYS A 101 -9.61 -17.13 6.81
N ILE A 102 -8.40 -17.39 6.34
CA ILE A 102 -7.17 -17.17 7.10
C ILE A 102 -6.95 -15.67 7.33
N SER A 103 -7.16 -14.85 6.29
CA SER A 103 -7.08 -13.38 6.41
C SER A 103 -8.14 -12.83 7.35
N LEU A 104 -9.36 -13.38 7.31
CA LEU A 104 -10.46 -13.03 8.20
C LEU A 104 -10.13 -13.36 9.67
N ASP A 105 -9.67 -14.58 9.95
CA ASP A 105 -9.27 -15.01 11.29
C ASP A 105 -8.13 -14.14 11.83
N PHE A 106 -7.17 -13.79 10.98
CA PHE A 106 -6.09 -12.85 11.31
C PHE A 106 -6.63 -11.46 11.68
N LEU A 107 -7.50 -10.86 10.87
CA LEU A 107 -8.11 -9.55 11.16
C LEU A 107 -8.91 -9.56 12.47
N LYS A 108 -9.61 -10.65 12.78
CA LYS A 108 -10.32 -10.80 14.06
C LYS A 108 -9.35 -10.90 15.23
N SER A 109 -8.21 -11.57 15.06
CA SER A 109 -7.19 -11.74 16.11
C SER A 109 -6.50 -10.45 16.52
N ILE A 110 -6.40 -9.46 15.62
CA ILE A 110 -5.73 -8.18 15.89
C ILE A 110 -6.66 -7.10 16.46
N ARG A 111 -7.95 -7.40 16.64
CA ARG A 111 -8.88 -6.48 17.31
C ARG A 111 -8.56 -6.42 18.80
N PHE A 112 -7.82 -5.39 19.18
CA PHE A 112 -7.61 -5.07 20.59
C PHE A 112 -8.67 -4.06 21.06
N ASN A 113 -9.48 -4.47 22.04
CA ASN A 113 -10.26 -3.53 22.83
C ASN A 113 -9.32 -2.90 23.87
N VAL A 114 -8.64 -1.83 23.49
CA VAL A 114 -7.82 -1.07 24.44
C VAL A 114 -8.68 0.03 25.05
N LEU A 115 -8.75 0.07 26.39
CA LEU A 115 -9.35 1.21 27.07
C LEU A 115 -8.49 2.44 26.79
N GLU A 116 -9.10 3.46 26.17
CA GLU A 116 -8.41 4.69 25.80
C GLU A 116 -8.53 5.73 26.91
N GLU A 117 -7.39 6.24 27.37
CA GLU A 117 -7.32 7.36 28.30
C GLU A 117 -7.05 8.67 27.53
N ARG A 118 -7.55 9.80 28.05
CA ARG A 118 -7.19 11.12 27.51
C ARG A 118 -5.84 11.54 28.08
N VAL A 119 -4.95 12.02 27.22
CA VAL A 119 -3.67 12.62 27.60
C VAL A 119 -3.69 14.10 27.25
N TRP A 120 -3.23 14.95 28.18
CA TRP A 120 -3.32 16.40 28.07
C TRP A 120 -2.06 17.07 27.50
N ASN A 121 -0.94 16.36 27.47
CA ASN A 121 0.29 16.86 26.85
C ASN A 121 1.14 15.70 26.32
N LEU A 122 1.26 15.64 24.99
CA LEU A 122 2.21 14.79 24.27
C LEU A 122 2.98 15.69 23.31
N GLY A 123 4.22 16.02 23.70
CA GLY A 123 5.12 16.79 22.85
C GLY A 123 5.66 15.99 21.67
N ARG A 124 6.84 16.38 21.17
CA ARG A 124 7.56 15.57 20.18
C ARG A 124 8.08 14.30 20.86
N VAL A 125 7.59 13.14 20.42
CA VAL A 125 7.91 11.82 21.00
C VAL A 125 8.51 10.91 19.94
N TYR A 126 9.01 9.74 20.35
CA TYR A 126 9.30 8.67 19.40
C TYR A 126 8.00 7.96 19.01
N GLY A 127 7.71 7.86 17.71
CA GLY A 127 6.65 7.04 17.17
C GLY A 127 7.24 5.76 16.61
N ILE A 128 6.77 4.63 17.12
CA ILE A 128 6.98 3.32 16.51
C ILE A 128 5.75 3.06 15.66
N LEU A 129 5.91 2.99 14.35
CA LEU A 129 4.84 2.79 13.39
C LEU A 129 4.78 1.30 13.08
N ASP A 130 3.58 0.73 13.16
CA ASP A 130 3.36 -0.61 12.63
C ASP A 130 3.41 -0.63 11.09
N PRO A 131 3.41 -1.81 10.45
CA PRO A 131 3.49 -1.92 8.99
C PRO A 131 2.44 -1.08 8.25
N GLU A 132 1.19 -1.03 8.72
CA GLU A 132 0.13 -0.25 8.09
C GLU A 132 0.45 1.25 8.17
N ALA A 133 0.83 1.74 9.37
CA ALA A 133 1.22 3.13 9.56
C ALA A 133 2.46 3.51 8.75
N SER A 134 3.49 2.64 8.72
CA SER A 134 4.67 2.81 7.88
C SER A 134 4.29 2.92 6.40
N ALA A 135 3.43 2.04 5.90
CA ALA A 135 3.00 2.06 4.51
C ALA A 135 2.29 3.37 4.13
N HIS A 136 1.45 3.91 5.02
CA HIS A 136 0.84 5.22 4.80
C HIS A 136 1.86 6.37 4.80
N VAL A 137 2.96 6.29 5.54
CA VAL A 137 4.05 7.28 5.46
C VAL A 137 4.72 7.21 4.09
N PHE A 138 5.14 6.02 3.64
CA PHE A 138 5.84 5.86 2.37
C PHE A 138 4.93 6.11 1.16
N HIS A 139 3.65 5.77 1.23
CA HIS A 139 2.63 6.13 0.23
C HIS A 139 2.61 7.63 -0.02
N ASN A 140 2.49 8.44 1.05
CA ASN A 140 2.49 9.89 0.90
C ASN A 140 3.86 10.43 0.49
N LEU A 141 4.96 9.77 0.83
CA LEU A 141 6.30 10.18 0.40
C LEU A 141 6.49 10.00 -1.11
N VAL A 142 6.02 8.88 -1.67
CA VAL A 142 6.18 8.56 -3.09
C VAL A 142 5.35 9.49 -4.00
N GLU A 143 4.28 10.11 -3.48
CA GLU A 143 3.56 11.18 -4.20
C GLU A 143 4.46 12.34 -4.63
N PHE A 144 5.56 12.62 -3.90
CA PHE A 144 6.52 13.66 -4.26
C PHE A 144 7.49 13.24 -5.37
N LEU A 145 7.46 11.98 -5.80
CA LEU A 145 8.40 11.33 -6.72
C LEU A 145 7.74 10.93 -8.06
N LYS A 146 6.54 11.45 -8.33
CA LYS A 146 5.86 11.35 -9.63
C LYS A 146 6.61 12.18 -10.67
N GLY A 147 7.07 11.55 -11.75
CA GLY A 147 8.02 12.17 -12.69
C GLY A 147 7.44 13.25 -13.60
N ASP A 148 6.12 13.39 -13.65
CA ASP A 148 5.45 14.51 -14.34
C ASP A 148 5.57 15.83 -13.54
N GLN A 149 5.57 15.75 -12.21
CA GLN A 149 5.72 16.88 -11.30
C GLN A 149 6.54 16.52 -10.04
N PRO A 150 7.84 16.17 -10.19
CA PRO A 150 8.64 15.77 -9.05
C PRO A 150 8.87 16.98 -8.12
N ARG A 151 8.69 16.75 -6.82
CA ARG A 151 8.83 17.78 -5.78
C ARG A 151 10.10 17.62 -4.95
N ILE A 152 10.77 16.48 -5.07
CA ILE A 152 12.06 16.17 -4.44
C ILE A 152 13.05 15.85 -5.57
N ARG A 153 14.29 16.33 -5.46
CA ARG A 153 15.28 16.16 -6.53
C ARG A 153 15.90 14.76 -6.51
N LEU A 154 16.27 14.24 -7.69
CA LEU A 154 17.16 13.08 -7.77
C LEU A 154 18.47 13.37 -7.03
N GLY A 155 18.96 12.39 -6.27
CA GLY A 155 20.14 12.51 -5.43
C GLY A 155 19.92 13.25 -4.09
N GLU A 156 18.69 13.68 -3.79
CA GLU A 156 18.37 14.29 -2.50
C GLU A 156 18.18 13.23 -1.42
N LYS A 157 18.83 13.42 -0.27
CA LYS A 157 18.68 12.54 0.91
C LYS A 157 17.45 12.95 1.72
N ILE A 158 16.50 12.03 1.84
CA ILE A 158 15.19 12.27 2.47
C ILE A 158 14.82 11.26 3.56
N LEU A 159 15.55 10.14 3.65
CA LEU A 159 15.45 9.15 4.73
C LEU A 159 16.84 8.85 5.29
N SER A 160 16.90 8.04 6.35
CA SER A 160 18.15 7.47 6.84
C SER A 160 18.72 6.43 5.86
N ASP A 161 20.02 6.16 5.96
CA ASP A 161 20.74 5.22 5.09
C ASP A 161 20.26 3.76 5.26
N GLU A 162 19.48 3.47 6.31
CA GLU A 162 18.93 2.14 6.58
C GLU A 162 17.70 1.79 5.71
N ILE A 163 17.18 2.76 4.95
CA ILE A 163 15.91 2.60 4.22
C ILE A 163 16.10 2.73 2.73
N SER A 164 15.73 1.66 2.03
CA SER A 164 15.48 1.66 0.60
C SER A 164 14.00 1.39 0.34
N VAL A 165 13.43 2.10 -0.63
CA VAL A 165 12.02 2.01 -1.02
C VAL A 165 11.94 1.66 -2.49
N TYR A 166 11.15 0.64 -2.78
CA TYR A 166 10.95 0.10 -4.11
C TYR A 166 9.48 0.19 -4.50
N ASP A 167 9.23 0.39 -5.79
CA ASP A 167 7.98 -0.04 -6.39
C ASP A 167 8.19 -1.41 -7.03
N ASN A 168 7.43 -2.42 -6.60
CA ASN A 168 7.52 -3.79 -7.11
C ASN A 168 6.17 -4.32 -7.63
N PRO A 169 5.81 -3.96 -8.87
CA PRO A 169 4.58 -4.45 -9.49
C PRO A 169 4.57 -5.98 -9.70
N LEU A 170 5.73 -6.63 -9.64
CA LEU A 170 5.87 -8.07 -9.89
C LEU A 170 5.69 -8.94 -8.62
N ASN A 171 5.46 -8.32 -7.47
CA ASN A 171 5.04 -9.04 -6.26
C ASN A 171 3.59 -9.50 -6.41
N ASN A 172 3.39 -10.76 -6.78
CA ASN A 172 2.10 -11.35 -7.14
C ASN A 172 1.19 -11.69 -5.95
N TYR A 173 1.57 -11.30 -4.73
CA TYR A 173 0.72 -11.43 -3.54
C TYR A 173 0.10 -10.09 -3.12
N LEU A 174 0.65 -8.96 -3.56
CA LEU A 174 0.18 -7.63 -3.21
C LEU A 174 -0.87 -7.12 -4.22
N LEU A 175 -1.80 -6.29 -3.76
CA LEU A 175 -2.92 -5.79 -4.56
C LEU A 175 -2.52 -5.07 -5.84
N GLY A 176 -1.38 -4.37 -5.82
CA GLY A 176 -0.86 -3.68 -6.99
C GLY A 176 -0.18 -4.58 -8.00
N PHE A 177 -0.17 -5.92 -7.83
CA PHE A 177 0.44 -6.82 -8.80
C PHE A 177 0.01 -6.50 -10.23
N SER A 178 0.97 -6.38 -11.14
CA SER A 178 0.73 -5.95 -12.50
C SER A 178 1.95 -6.29 -13.35
N VAL A 179 1.80 -6.99 -14.49
CA VAL A 179 2.90 -7.33 -15.42
C VAL A 179 3.13 -6.29 -16.52
N PHE A 180 2.15 -5.42 -16.73
CA PHE A 180 2.26 -4.23 -17.60
C PHE A 180 1.45 -3.07 -17.01
N ASP A 181 1.82 -1.84 -17.32
CA ASP A 181 1.08 -0.66 -16.84
C ASP A 181 -0.15 -0.37 -17.72
N ASP A 182 -0.93 0.67 -17.40
CA ASP A 182 -2.14 0.97 -18.17
C ASP A 182 -1.86 1.52 -19.58
N GLU A 183 -0.59 1.75 -19.94
CA GLU A 183 -0.15 2.10 -21.29
C GLU A 183 0.41 0.89 -22.06
N GLY A 184 0.48 -0.29 -21.42
CA GLY A 184 1.01 -1.51 -22.02
C GLY A 184 2.53 -1.56 -22.02
N TYR A 185 3.20 -0.81 -21.14
CA TYR A 185 4.64 -0.98 -20.90
C TYR A 185 4.86 -2.08 -19.86
N PRO A 186 5.85 -2.97 -20.04
CA PRO A 186 6.24 -3.93 -19.02
C PRO A 186 6.56 -3.22 -17.70
N THR A 187 5.99 -3.72 -16.62
CA THR A 187 6.35 -3.25 -15.27
C THR A 187 7.64 -3.91 -14.81
N LYS A 188 8.34 -3.27 -13.87
CA LYS A 188 9.54 -3.84 -13.25
C LYS A 188 9.71 -3.34 -11.82
N ARG A 189 10.45 -4.10 -11.02
CA ARG A 189 10.90 -3.64 -9.72
C ARG A 189 11.84 -2.45 -9.89
N LYS A 190 11.45 -1.29 -9.39
CA LYS A 190 12.17 -0.02 -9.48
C LYS A 190 12.56 0.44 -8.08
N GLU A 191 13.85 0.71 -7.87
CA GLU A 191 14.33 1.37 -6.66
C GLU A 191 14.05 2.87 -6.79
N ILE A 192 13.20 3.40 -5.91
CA ILE A 192 12.76 4.79 -5.91
C ILE A 192 13.63 5.62 -4.97
N ILE A 193 13.95 5.04 -3.81
CA ILE A 193 14.85 5.58 -2.81
C ILE A 193 15.88 4.50 -2.51
N ALA A 194 17.16 4.81 -2.72
CA ALA A 194 18.29 3.93 -2.44
C ALA A 194 19.06 4.50 -1.26
N ASP A 195 19.15 3.75 -0.16
CA ASP A 195 19.87 4.11 1.07
C ASP A 195 19.53 5.55 1.51
N GLY A 196 18.22 5.81 1.59
CA GLY A 196 17.61 7.07 1.95
C GLY A 196 17.74 8.23 0.95
N THR A 197 18.34 7.99 -0.21
CA THR A 197 18.55 8.98 -1.28
C THR A 197 17.65 8.70 -2.48
N VAL A 198 16.98 9.73 -3.01
CA VAL A 198 16.10 9.56 -4.19
C VAL A 198 16.92 9.11 -5.40
N SER A 199 16.64 7.92 -5.91
CA SER A 199 17.37 7.29 -7.00
C SER A 199 16.61 7.31 -8.33
N SER A 200 15.27 7.33 -8.30
CA SER A 200 14.45 7.39 -9.51
C SER A 200 13.09 8.07 -9.30
N TYR A 201 12.43 8.35 -10.42
CA TYR A 201 11.04 8.82 -10.45
C TYR A 201 10.12 7.78 -11.09
N LEU A 202 8.83 7.87 -10.76
CA LEU A 202 7.76 7.14 -11.44
C LEU A 202 7.53 7.77 -12.82
N GLY A 203 7.42 6.96 -13.87
CA GLY A 203 7.31 7.44 -15.25
C GLY A 203 6.18 6.80 -16.05
N THR A 204 5.61 7.59 -16.95
CA THR A 204 4.73 7.14 -18.04
C THR A 204 5.48 7.28 -19.38
N SER A 205 4.90 6.80 -20.47
CA SER A 205 5.40 7.06 -21.82
C SER A 205 5.50 8.55 -22.18
N PHE A 206 4.72 9.41 -21.52
CA PHE A 206 4.73 10.86 -21.71
C PHE A 206 5.72 11.59 -20.79
N THR A 207 6.27 10.91 -19.78
CA THR A 207 7.20 11.52 -18.83
C THR A 207 8.60 11.61 -19.45
N LYS A 208 9.05 12.84 -19.75
CA LYS A 208 10.36 13.05 -20.39
C LYS A 208 11.51 12.62 -19.47
N LYS A 209 12.45 11.86 -20.02
CA LYS A 209 13.70 11.43 -19.34
C LYS A 209 13.48 10.58 -18.08
N VAL A 210 12.30 10.02 -17.90
CA VAL A 210 11.99 9.04 -16.85
C VAL A 210 11.53 7.77 -17.54
N GLU A 211 11.97 6.63 -17.04
CA GLU A 211 11.59 5.35 -17.63
C GLU A 211 10.09 5.03 -17.39
N PRO A 212 9.35 4.62 -18.43
CA PRO A 212 7.93 4.24 -18.33
C PRO A 212 7.74 2.94 -17.52
N GLY A 213 6.49 2.48 -17.38
CA GLY A 213 6.13 1.30 -16.58
C GLY A 213 5.47 1.62 -15.24
N ASN A 214 5.05 2.88 -15.02
CA ASN A 214 4.31 3.36 -13.86
C ASN A 214 3.01 4.08 -14.23
N ALA A 215 2.49 3.87 -15.44
CA ALA A 215 1.30 4.57 -15.88
C ALA A 215 0.02 3.95 -15.30
N ARG A 216 -0.77 4.74 -14.57
CA ARG A 216 -2.04 4.30 -13.98
C ARG A 216 -3.20 5.22 -14.30
N GLY A 217 -4.37 4.62 -14.51
CA GLY A 217 -5.65 5.30 -14.71
C GLY A 217 -6.07 5.46 -16.17
N PHE A 218 -7.26 6.07 -16.35
CA PHE A 218 -7.84 6.35 -17.67
C PHE A 218 -7.03 7.37 -18.47
N ILE A 219 -6.69 8.48 -17.82
CA ILE A 219 -5.66 9.42 -18.26
C ILE A 219 -4.41 9.00 -17.49
N PRO A 220 -3.46 8.29 -18.13
CA PRO A 220 -2.37 7.69 -17.40
C PRO A 220 -1.52 8.77 -16.73
N LYS A 221 -1.27 8.59 -15.44
CA LYS A 221 -0.35 9.41 -14.65
C LYS A 221 0.69 8.51 -14.00
N PRO A 222 1.89 9.03 -13.69
CA PRO A 222 2.85 8.27 -12.92
C PRO A 222 2.28 7.94 -11.56
N ASP A 223 2.23 6.65 -11.24
CA ASP A 223 1.84 6.15 -9.93
C ASP A 223 2.54 4.81 -9.65
N TYR A 224 2.70 4.48 -8.37
CA TYR A 224 3.34 3.21 -8.00
C TYR A 224 2.30 2.08 -8.00
N PHE A 225 2.76 0.84 -7.96
CA PHE A 225 1.91 -0.35 -7.86
C PHE A 225 1.95 -0.92 -6.45
N ASN A 226 3.14 -1.33 -6.01
CA ASN A 226 3.36 -1.93 -4.69
C ASN A 226 4.59 -1.33 -4.04
N LEU A 227 4.45 -0.77 -2.84
CA LEU A 227 5.63 -0.35 -2.09
C LEU A 227 6.29 -1.54 -1.42
N GLU A 228 7.59 -1.68 -1.57
CA GLU A 228 8.40 -2.55 -0.73
C GLU A 228 9.43 -1.69 -0.03
N VAL A 229 9.44 -1.73 1.30
CA VAL A 229 10.41 -1.03 2.12
C VAL A 229 11.39 -2.07 2.67
N SER A 230 12.69 -1.80 2.59
CA SER A 230 13.72 -2.71 3.07
C SER A 230 13.53 -3.00 4.57
N ASN A 231 13.72 -4.26 4.95
CA ASN A 231 13.78 -4.64 6.36
C ASN A 231 15.12 -4.21 6.97
N GLY A 232 15.10 -3.93 8.26
CA GLY A 232 16.30 -3.65 9.04
C GLY A 232 16.74 -4.86 9.87
N SER A 233 17.36 -4.60 11.01
CA SER A 233 17.89 -5.63 11.91
C SER A 233 17.17 -5.71 13.26
N TRP A 234 16.33 -4.72 13.57
CA TRP A 234 15.75 -4.57 14.91
C TRP A 234 14.60 -5.55 15.16
N ASN A 235 14.49 -6.02 16.40
CA ASN A 235 13.25 -6.60 16.90
C ASN A 235 12.34 -5.49 17.43
N VAL A 236 11.02 -5.58 17.24
CA VAL A 236 10.07 -4.54 17.73
C VAL A 236 10.18 -4.35 19.26
N LYS A 237 10.37 -5.44 20.00
CA LYS A 237 10.58 -5.38 21.45
C LYS A 237 11.85 -4.59 21.82
N GLU A 238 12.94 -4.82 21.10
CA GLU A 238 14.20 -4.07 21.30
C GLU A 238 14.01 -2.59 20.96
N MET A 239 13.26 -2.25 19.89
CA MET A 239 12.95 -0.84 19.58
C MET A 239 12.27 -0.14 20.76
N ILE A 240 11.30 -0.82 21.40
CA ILE A 240 10.56 -0.27 22.55
C ILE A 240 11.51 -0.11 23.75
N GLU A 241 12.29 -1.14 24.07
CA GLU A 241 13.20 -1.15 25.23
C GLU A 241 14.36 -0.15 25.10
N ASP A 242 14.89 0.04 23.89
CA ASP A 242 15.96 0.99 23.59
C ASP A 242 15.49 2.46 23.57
N THR A 243 14.19 2.70 23.38
CA THR A 243 13.68 4.06 23.22
C THR A 243 13.78 4.85 24.52
N LYS A 244 14.80 5.72 24.60
CA LYS A 244 15.01 6.65 25.71
C LYS A 244 14.03 7.82 25.62
N GLY A 245 13.04 7.83 26.50
CA GLY A 245 12.06 8.91 26.64
C GLY A 245 10.63 8.46 26.35
N ASP A 246 9.77 9.44 26.05
CA ASP A 246 8.38 9.17 25.71
C ASP A 246 8.26 8.57 24.30
N TRP A 247 7.49 7.50 24.20
CA TRP A 247 7.22 6.80 22.96
C TRP A 247 5.75 6.41 22.84
N ILE A 248 5.29 6.35 21.59
CA ILE A 248 3.99 5.81 21.24
C ILE A 248 4.14 4.71 20.18
N LEU A 249 3.34 3.66 20.28
CA LEU A 249 3.10 2.72 19.19
C LEU A 249 1.85 3.16 18.44
N ILE A 250 2.00 3.41 17.15
CA ILE A 250 0.92 3.80 16.25
C ILE A 250 0.53 2.54 15.48
N SER A 251 -0.67 2.03 15.77
CA SER A 251 -1.17 0.80 15.13
C SER A 251 -2.40 1.07 14.28
N GLY A 252 -2.29 0.71 13.01
CA GLY A 252 -3.32 0.93 12.00
C GLY A 252 -3.56 2.41 11.67
N VAL A 253 -4.07 2.67 10.46
CA VAL A 253 -4.36 4.02 9.99
C VAL A 253 -5.70 4.01 9.26
N LYS A 254 -6.59 4.93 9.65
CA LYS A 254 -7.90 5.09 8.99
C LYS A 254 -7.77 5.80 7.65
N ARG A 255 -6.89 6.80 7.61
CA ARG A 255 -6.52 7.58 6.43
C ARG A 255 -5.23 8.34 6.69
N SER A 256 -4.59 8.79 5.63
CA SER A 256 -3.45 9.72 5.70
C SER A 256 -3.56 10.79 4.62
N GLU A 257 -2.88 11.91 4.84
CA GLU A 257 -2.86 13.03 3.89
C GLU A 257 -1.60 13.88 4.05
N ILE A 258 -1.28 14.67 3.04
CA ILE A 258 -0.21 15.67 3.10
C ILE A 258 -0.83 17.03 3.44
N VAL A 259 -0.39 17.64 4.55
CA VAL A 259 -0.73 19.01 4.93
C VAL A 259 0.54 19.85 4.92
N LYS A 260 0.68 20.72 3.91
CA LYS A 260 1.91 21.50 3.66
C LYS A 260 3.12 20.57 3.51
N ASN A 261 4.13 20.69 4.38
CA ASN A 261 5.32 19.83 4.39
C ASN A 261 5.26 18.79 5.53
N SER A 262 4.08 18.24 5.79
CA SER A 262 3.86 17.25 6.84
C SER A 262 2.90 16.18 6.37
N ILE A 263 3.29 14.92 6.56
CA ILE A 263 2.39 13.79 6.46
C ILE A 263 1.55 13.76 7.74
N ARG A 264 0.25 13.56 7.60
CA ARG A 264 -0.71 13.40 8.69
C ARG A 264 -1.27 11.99 8.64
N LEU A 265 -1.12 11.26 9.74
CA LEU A 265 -1.76 9.97 9.92
C LEU A 265 -2.95 10.14 10.86
N PHE A 266 -4.08 9.52 10.54
CA PHE A 266 -5.23 9.41 11.43
C PHE A 266 -5.24 7.98 11.99
N PRO A 267 -4.61 7.75 13.16
CA PRO A 267 -4.36 6.40 13.65
C PRO A 267 -5.64 5.70 14.08
N ARG A 268 -5.63 4.37 14.04
CA ARG A 268 -6.73 3.55 14.58
C ARG A 268 -6.58 3.39 16.09
N THR A 269 -5.38 3.04 16.53
CA THR A 269 -5.02 2.91 17.95
C THR A 269 -3.65 3.55 18.19
N VAL A 270 -3.52 4.27 19.30
CA VAL A 270 -2.21 4.74 19.79
C VAL A 270 -1.99 4.20 21.20
N ILE A 271 -0.83 3.57 21.41
CA ILE A 271 -0.42 3.05 22.72
C ILE A 271 0.72 3.91 23.25
N PHE A 272 0.49 4.60 24.36
CA PHE A 272 1.50 5.36 25.08
C PHE A 272 1.90 4.59 26.35
N LYS A 273 3.17 4.17 26.45
CA LYS A 273 3.70 3.44 27.62
C LYS A 273 2.83 2.26 28.07
N GLY A 274 2.32 1.48 27.10
CA GLY A 274 1.48 0.29 27.36
C GLY A 274 0.00 0.57 27.60
N LYS A 275 -0.44 1.83 27.56
CA LYS A 275 -1.86 2.22 27.67
C LYS A 275 -2.39 2.78 26.36
N GLY A 276 -3.64 2.45 26.00
CA GLY A 276 -4.32 3.11 24.89
C GLY A 276 -4.59 4.57 25.19
N VAL A 277 -4.35 5.45 24.23
CA VAL A 277 -4.56 6.89 24.37
C VAL A 277 -5.25 7.46 23.15
N VAL A 278 -6.14 8.43 23.39
CA VAL A 278 -6.82 9.14 22.31
C VAL A 278 -5.88 10.15 21.67
N VAL A 279 -5.56 9.95 20.39
CA VAL A 279 -4.80 10.91 19.57
C VAL A 279 -5.56 11.15 18.27
N ARG A 280 -5.80 12.42 17.93
CA ARG A 280 -6.60 12.78 16.75
C ARG A 280 -5.84 12.49 15.46
N GLU A 281 -4.60 12.95 15.41
CA GLU A 281 -3.72 12.79 14.25
C GLU A 281 -2.26 12.78 14.71
N ILE A 282 -1.41 12.12 13.94
CA ILE A 282 0.05 12.15 14.09
C ILE A 282 0.62 13.00 12.97
N ALA A 283 1.33 14.05 13.34
CA ALA A 283 2.04 14.91 12.39
C ALA A 283 3.49 14.48 12.26
N ILE A 284 3.90 14.20 11.02
CA ILE A 284 5.26 13.85 10.63
C ILE A 284 5.72 14.87 9.57
N PRO A 285 6.31 16.01 10.00
CA PRO A 285 7.01 16.90 9.08
C PRO A 285 8.02 16.14 8.23
N LEU A 286 8.17 16.47 6.93
CA LEU A 286 9.04 15.71 6.02
C LEU A 286 10.49 15.60 6.52
N GLN A 287 11.01 16.64 7.16
CA GLN A 287 12.35 16.62 7.78
C GLN A 287 12.51 15.59 8.91
N GLU A 288 11.41 15.16 9.55
CA GLU A 288 11.43 14.12 10.60
C GLU A 288 11.65 12.73 10.01
N LEU A 289 11.46 12.53 8.70
CA LEU A 289 11.74 11.27 8.03
C LEU A 289 13.24 10.90 8.09
N LEU A 290 14.13 11.90 8.18
CA LEU A 290 15.56 11.71 8.42
C LEU A 290 15.88 11.20 9.84
N THR A 291 14.91 11.23 10.75
CA THR A 291 15.09 10.75 12.14
C THR A 291 14.76 9.27 12.31
N ILE A 292 14.48 8.56 11.21
CA ILE A 292 14.29 7.12 11.25
C ILE A 292 15.61 6.45 11.66
N ASP A 293 15.60 5.78 12.82
CA ASP A 293 16.79 5.22 13.45
C ASP A 293 16.65 3.75 13.87
N ALA A 294 15.48 3.15 13.61
CA ALA A 294 15.29 1.71 13.76
C ALA A 294 14.24 1.19 12.77
N VAL A 295 14.58 0.11 12.08
CA VAL A 295 13.73 -0.61 11.12
C VAL A 295 13.69 -2.09 11.48
N SER A 296 12.50 -2.69 11.51
CA SER A 296 12.37 -4.08 11.96
C SER A 296 12.87 -5.07 10.91
N LYS A 297 13.37 -6.21 11.40
CA LYS A 297 13.75 -7.36 10.58
C LYS A 297 12.59 -7.99 9.82
N ASP A 298 11.38 -7.88 10.38
CA ASP A 298 10.16 -8.45 9.83
C ASP A 298 9.25 -7.33 9.32
N GLY A 299 8.67 -7.52 8.14
CA GLY A 299 7.62 -6.68 7.59
C GLY A 299 6.33 -7.45 7.35
N ARG A 300 5.27 -6.73 6.99
CA ARG A 300 3.95 -7.31 6.69
C ARG A 300 3.39 -6.71 5.42
N SER A 301 2.70 -7.54 4.64
CA SER A 301 1.85 -7.10 3.55
C SER A 301 0.65 -6.32 4.10
N VAL A 302 0.39 -5.15 3.53
CA VAL A 302 -0.72 -4.28 3.90
C VAL A 302 -1.39 -3.72 2.64
N MET A 303 -2.67 -3.42 2.77
CA MET A 303 -3.45 -2.70 1.78
C MET A 303 -3.43 -1.21 2.17
N VAL A 304 -2.86 -0.36 1.31
CA VAL A 304 -2.90 1.09 1.52
C VAL A 304 -4.22 1.67 1.03
N ASP A 305 -4.62 1.25 -0.17
CA ASP A 305 -5.93 1.52 -0.78
C ASP A 305 -6.29 0.40 -1.77
N GLU A 306 -7.36 0.56 -2.55
CA GLU A 306 -7.83 -0.47 -3.50
C GLU A 306 -6.88 -0.76 -4.66
N ASN A 307 -5.97 0.15 -4.96
CA ASN A 307 -5.03 0.09 -6.07
C ASN A 307 -3.59 -0.19 -5.61
N HIS A 308 -3.27 0.08 -4.35
CA HIS A 308 -1.90 0.08 -3.84
C HIS A 308 -1.72 -0.95 -2.72
N GLY A 309 -0.82 -1.91 -2.97
CA GLY A 309 -0.29 -2.79 -1.95
C GLY A 309 1.00 -2.23 -1.34
N ALA A 310 1.38 -2.72 -0.18
CA ALA A 310 2.71 -2.49 0.37
C ALA A 310 3.20 -3.69 1.18
N TYR A 311 4.52 -3.87 1.25
CA TYR A 311 5.20 -4.68 2.25
C TYR A 311 6.14 -3.76 3.03
N THR A 312 5.87 -3.60 4.32
CA THR A 312 6.56 -2.62 5.16
C THR A 312 6.94 -3.19 6.52
N PRO A 313 8.11 -2.80 7.06
CA PRO A 313 8.51 -3.09 8.43
C PRO A 313 7.88 -2.10 9.42
N TYR A 314 8.07 -2.39 10.71
CA TYR A 314 7.96 -1.38 11.75
C TYR A 314 9.10 -0.37 11.61
N VAL A 315 8.78 0.90 11.84
CA VAL A 315 9.73 2.00 11.75
C VAL A 315 9.63 2.89 12.99
N ARG A 316 10.78 3.24 13.59
CA ARG A 316 10.86 4.23 14.66
C ARG A 316 11.36 5.56 14.13
N LEU A 317 10.66 6.66 14.43
CA LEU A 317 11.07 8.03 14.11
C LEU A 317 10.48 9.04 15.09
N LYS A 318 10.89 10.30 14.99
CA LYS A 318 10.25 11.38 15.75
C LYS A 318 8.92 11.80 15.13
N VAL A 319 7.90 11.93 15.97
CA VAL A 319 6.54 12.33 15.56
C VAL A 319 5.95 13.36 16.51
N ARG A 320 4.90 14.05 16.07
CA ARG A 320 4.14 15.02 16.89
C ARG A 320 2.68 14.59 16.99
N PRO A 321 2.26 13.99 18.10
CA PRO A 321 0.85 13.69 18.37
C PRO A 321 0.07 15.00 18.51
N ILE A 322 -1.10 15.05 17.89
CA ILE A 322 -2.03 16.17 18.05
C ILE A 322 -3.25 15.62 18.78
N ILE A 323 -3.35 16.09 20.03
CA ILE A 323 -4.43 15.78 20.97
C ILE A 323 -5.48 16.90 20.93
N TYR A 324 -6.66 16.61 21.46
CA TYR A 324 -7.79 17.55 21.53
C TYR A 324 -7.61 18.62 22.62
#